data_AF-A0A2V4TQR7-F1
#
_entry.id   AF-A0A2V4TQR7-F1
#
_cell.length_a   1.000
_cell.length_b   1.000
_cell.length_c   1.000
_cell.angle_alpha   90.00
_cell.angle_beta   90.00
_cell.angle_gamma   90.00
#
_symmetry.space_group_name_H-M   'P 1'
#
loop_
_entity.id
_entity.type
_entity.pdbx_description
1 polymer ?
#
loop_
_entity_poly.entity_id
_entity_poly.type
_entity_poly.pdbx_seq_one_letter_code
_entity_poly.pdbx_strand_id
1 'polypeptide(L)'
;MKVFLDDERATPDGWTHVYWPDEAIRLLELGGVEEISLDHDLGDDDRGTGYDIVLWIEDAVALRGFRPPKNTVHSANASAREKMLAGVRTIERLATNQENRVGAR
;
A
#
# COMPACT_ATOMS: atom_id res chain seq x y z
N MET A 1 -1.67 13.43 1.80
CA MET A 1 -2.60 12.81 2.81
C MET A 1 -2.09 11.45 3.27
N LYS A 2 -2.51 10.95 4.43
CA LYS A 2 -2.14 9.62 4.95
C LYS A 2 -3.35 8.69 5.02
N VAL A 3 -3.16 7.42 4.69
CA VAL A 3 -4.24 6.42 4.60
C VAL A 3 -3.98 5.25 5.56
N PHE A 4 -4.97 4.93 6.38
CA PHE A 4 -4.92 3.84 7.35
C PHE A 4 -5.98 2.80 6.98
N LEU A 5 -5.54 1.64 6.48
CA LEU A 5 -6.41 0.52 6.13
C LEU A 5 -6.50 -0.46 7.29
N ASP A 6 -7.67 -0.55 7.90
CA ASP A 6 -7.95 -1.44 9.03
C ASP A 6 -9.47 -1.56 9.19
N ASP A 7 -9.99 -2.73 9.57
CA ASP A 7 -11.42 -2.95 9.84
C ASP A 7 -11.80 -2.83 11.33
N GLU A 8 -10.82 -2.95 12.23
CA GLU A 8 -11.05 -3.09 13.67
C GLU A 8 -10.48 -1.90 14.47
N ARG A 9 -9.27 -1.43 14.15
CA ARG A 9 -8.53 -0.47 14.99
C ARG A 9 -8.99 0.97 14.77
N ALA A 10 -8.86 1.76 15.84
CA ALA A 10 -9.08 3.19 15.78
C ALA A 10 -8.01 3.86 14.90
N THR A 11 -8.45 4.68 13.94
CA THR A 11 -7.54 5.42 13.06
C THR A 11 -6.77 6.48 13.85
N PRO A 12 -5.43 6.54 13.70
CA PRO A 12 -4.63 7.57 14.36
C PRO A 12 -4.93 8.98 13.85
N ASP A 13 -4.71 10.00 14.70
CA ASP A 13 -4.91 11.40 14.33
C ASP A 13 -4.11 11.79 13.07
N GLY A 14 -4.78 12.49 12.14
CA GLY A 14 -4.19 12.93 10.88
C GLY A 14 -4.13 11.86 9.78
N TRP A 15 -4.71 10.68 10.02
CA TRP A 15 -4.88 9.63 9.01
C TRP A 15 -6.33 9.57 8.53
N THR A 16 -6.51 9.22 7.26
CA THR A 16 -7.81 8.92 6.67
C THR A 16 -8.05 7.42 6.78
N HIS A 17 -9.14 7.04 7.45
CA HIS A 17 -9.55 5.64 7.58
C HIS A 17 -10.12 5.14 6.25
N VAL A 18 -9.66 3.98 5.80
CA VAL A 18 -10.31 3.16 4.78
C VAL A 18 -10.48 1.75 5.31
N TYR A 19 -11.60 1.10 4.98
CA TYR A 19 -11.90 -0.23 5.50
C TYR A 19 -11.54 -1.31 4.48
N TRP A 20 -11.58 -0.98 3.19
CA TRP A 20 -11.49 -1.96 2.12
C TRP A 20 -10.46 -1.63 1.04
N PRO A 21 -9.89 -2.64 0.36
CA PRO A 21 -8.90 -2.45 -0.69
C PRO A 21 -9.37 -1.51 -1.81
N ASP A 22 -10.63 -1.60 -2.21
CA ASP A 22 -11.19 -0.76 -3.28
C ASP A 22 -11.20 0.74 -2.92
N GLU A 23 -11.35 1.07 -1.64
CA GLU A 23 -11.29 2.44 -1.14
C GLU A 23 -9.86 2.96 -1.15
N ALA A 24 -8.92 2.16 -0.66
CA ALA A 24 -7.49 2.49 -0.67
C ALA A 24 -6.97 2.68 -2.10
N ILE A 25 -7.31 1.77 -3.01
CA ILE A 25 -6.92 1.84 -4.43
C ILE A 25 -7.47 3.10 -5.08
N ARG A 26 -8.75 3.44 -4.85
CA ARG A 26 -9.32 4.70 -5.37
C ARG A 26 -8.54 5.92 -4.90
N LEU A 27 -8.13 5.99 -3.64
CA LEU A 27 -7.31 7.10 -3.13
C LEU A 27 -5.91 7.12 -3.76
N LEU A 28 -5.29 5.95 -3.94
CA LEU A 28 -3.99 5.83 -4.60
C LEU A 28 -4.06 6.30 -6.08
N GLU A 29 -5.13 5.94 -6.79
CA GLU A 29 -5.36 6.36 -8.18
C GLU A 29 -5.62 7.85 -8.33
N LEU A 30 -6.35 8.45 -7.39
CA LEU A 30 -6.55 9.90 -7.34
C LEU A 30 -5.25 10.66 -7.04
N GLY A 31 -4.26 9.98 -6.46
CA GLY A 31 -2.98 10.56 -6.07
C GLY A 31 -3.05 11.39 -4.78
N GLY A 32 -1.91 11.97 -4.40
CA GLY A 32 -1.81 12.78 -3.18
C GLY A 32 -1.74 11.99 -1.87
N VAL A 33 -1.76 10.66 -1.93
CA VAL A 33 -1.38 9.80 -0.80
C VAL A 33 0.13 9.86 -0.63
N GLU A 34 0.59 10.27 0.55
CA GLU A 34 2.01 10.38 0.92
C GLU A 34 2.48 9.16 1.72
N GLU A 35 1.60 8.62 2.57
CA GLU A 35 1.87 7.48 3.43
C GLU A 35 0.62 6.59 3.52
N ILE A 36 0.82 5.28 3.45
CA ILE A 36 -0.22 4.29 3.64
C ILE A 36 0.25 3.22 4.64
N SER A 37 -0.65 2.85 5.55
CA SER A 37 -0.43 1.83 6.57
C SER A 37 -1.48 0.75 6.42
N LEU A 38 -1.05 -0.50 6.30
CA LEU A 38 -1.89 -1.62 5.89
C LEU A 38 -2.02 -2.68 7.00
N ASP A 39 -3.25 -2.99 7.39
CA ASP A 39 -3.61 -4.29 7.97
C ASP A 39 -3.85 -5.31 6.85
N HIS A 40 -3.65 -6.60 7.15
CA HIS A 40 -3.88 -7.68 6.19
C HIS A 40 -5.33 -8.20 6.25
N ASP A 41 -5.79 -8.48 7.47
CA ASP A 41 -7.02 -9.20 7.75
C ASP A 41 -8.12 -8.16 7.94
N LEU A 42 -9.04 -8.06 6.98
CA LEU A 42 -10.08 -7.01 6.96
C LEU A 42 -11.48 -7.57 7.26
N GLY A 43 -11.55 -8.76 7.85
CA GLY A 43 -12.81 -9.39 8.28
C GLY A 43 -13.69 -9.99 7.16
N ASP A 44 -13.46 -9.66 5.88
CA ASP A 44 -14.15 -10.25 4.72
C ASP A 44 -13.20 -10.45 3.54
N ASP A 45 -12.69 -11.68 3.40
CA ASP A 45 -11.72 -12.06 2.36
C ASP A 45 -12.30 -11.92 0.93
N ASP A 46 -13.63 -11.99 0.74
CA ASP A 46 -14.26 -11.79 -0.58
C ASP A 46 -14.14 -10.34 -1.06
N ARG A 47 -13.89 -9.40 -0.14
CA ARG A 47 -13.60 -8.00 -0.44
C ARG A 47 -12.10 -7.72 -0.59
N GLY A 48 -11.27 -8.75 -0.44
CA GLY A 48 -9.83 -8.67 -0.52
C GLY A 48 -9.17 -8.30 0.81
N THR A 49 -7.84 -8.27 0.77
CA THR A 49 -6.94 -8.15 1.92
C THR A 49 -6.00 -6.97 1.74
N GLY A 50 -5.26 -6.61 2.80
CA GLY A 50 -4.16 -5.66 2.67
C GLY A 50 -3.09 -6.09 1.66
N TYR A 51 -2.94 -7.39 1.41
CA TYR A 51 -1.96 -7.89 0.45
C TYR A 51 -2.34 -7.51 -0.99
N ASP A 52 -3.63 -7.40 -1.32
CA ASP A 52 -4.09 -7.00 -2.65
C ASP A 52 -3.67 -5.58 -2.99
N ILE A 53 -3.62 -4.68 -2.00
CA ILE A 53 -3.09 -3.32 -2.19
C ILE A 53 -1.59 -3.35 -2.46
N VAL A 54 -0.83 -4.21 -1.75
CA VAL A 54 0.62 -4.37 -2.01
C VAL A 54 0.85 -4.82 -3.46
N LEU A 55 0.11 -5.82 -3.93
CA LEU A 55 0.20 -6.30 -5.31
C LEU A 55 -0.18 -5.21 -6.31
N TRP A 56 -1.26 -4.49 -6.05
CA TRP A 56 -1.70 -3.40 -6.92
C TRP A 56 -0.64 -2.30 -7.05
N ILE A 57 -0.01 -1.90 -5.94
CA ILE A 57 1.06 -0.89 -5.94
C ILE A 57 2.26 -1.41 -6.70
N GLU A 58 2.68 -2.66 -6.45
CA GLU A 58 3.80 -3.28 -7.18
C GLU A 58 3.60 -3.24 -8.69
N ASP A 59 2.43 -3.68 -9.17
CA ASP A 59 2.05 -3.63 -10.58
C ASP A 59 1.99 -2.19 -11.11
N ALA A 60 1.47 -1.24 -10.31
CA ALA A 60 1.43 0.17 -10.68
C ALA A 60 2.82 0.75 -10.94
N VAL A 61 3.77 0.47 -10.06
CA VAL A 61 5.15 0.93 -10.19
C VAL A 61 5.81 0.25 -11.39
N ALA A 62 5.69 -1.08 -11.49
CA ALA A 62 6.35 -1.86 -12.55
C ALA A 62 5.85 -1.50 -13.96
N LEU A 63 4.56 -1.25 -14.14
CA LEU A 63 3.93 -1.19 -15.46
C LEU A 63 3.40 0.18 -15.85
N ARG A 64 2.99 1.01 -14.88
CA ARG A 64 2.26 2.27 -15.13
C ARG A 64 3.08 3.51 -14.80
N GLY A 65 4.31 3.33 -14.32
CA GLY A 65 5.18 4.43 -13.92
C GLY A 65 4.71 5.14 -12.64
N PHE A 66 3.86 4.48 -11.85
CA PHE A 66 3.33 5.02 -10.61
C PHE A 66 4.45 5.32 -9.61
N ARG A 67 4.36 6.45 -8.91
CA ARG A 67 5.24 6.73 -7.76
C ARG A 67 4.53 6.26 -6.49
N PRO A 68 5.04 5.23 -5.80
CA PRO A 68 4.37 4.71 -4.63
C PRO A 68 4.48 5.69 -3.46
N PRO A 69 3.46 5.77 -2.57
CA PRO A 69 3.62 6.44 -1.28
C PRO A 69 4.61 5.67 -0.39
N LYS A 70 4.92 6.21 0.78
CA LYS A 70 5.58 5.43 1.83
C LYS A 70 4.63 4.33 2.30
N ASN A 71 5.05 3.07 2.21
CA ASN A 71 4.25 1.91 2.59
C ASN A 71 4.71 1.37 3.95
N THR A 72 3.76 1.13 4.85
CA THR A 72 4.01 0.50 6.16
C THR A 72 2.99 -0.60 6.42
N VAL A 73 3.36 -1.59 7.24
CA VAL A 73 2.49 -2.73 7.57
C VAL A 73 2.32 -2.80 9.08
N HIS A 74 1.08 -2.69 9.54
CA HIS A 74 0.72 -2.74 10.95
C HIS A 74 -0.07 -4.00 11.32
N SER A 75 -0.23 -4.94 10.38
CA SER A 75 -0.90 -6.21 10.62
C SER A 75 -0.33 -7.01 11.79
N ALA A 76 -1.21 -7.57 12.61
CA ALA A 76 -0.85 -8.48 13.70
C ALA A 76 -0.57 -9.92 13.21
N ASN A 77 -0.99 -10.26 11.99
CA ASN A 77 -0.77 -11.58 11.39
C ASN A 77 0.68 -11.70 10.91
N ALA A 78 1.51 -12.39 11.70
CA ALA A 78 2.96 -12.45 11.49
C ALA A 78 3.33 -12.97 10.09
N SER A 79 2.69 -14.05 9.62
CA SER A 79 3.01 -14.66 8.32
C SER A 79 2.61 -13.74 7.16
N ALA A 80 1.40 -13.18 7.23
CA ALA A 80 0.93 -12.23 6.21
C ALA A 80 1.76 -10.95 6.21
N ARG A 81 2.10 -10.44 7.38
CA ARG A 81 2.97 -9.27 7.56
C ARG A 81 4.34 -9.48 6.91
N GLU A 82 4.98 -10.63 7.11
CA GLU A 82 6.27 -10.93 6.46
C GLU A 82 6.16 -10.91 4.93
N LYS A 83 5.08 -11.49 4.39
CA LYS A 83 4.78 -11.52 2.95
C LYS A 83 4.54 -10.11 2.40
N MET A 84 3.74 -9.30 3.08
CA MET A 84 3.49 -7.90 2.71
C MET A 84 4.76 -7.07 2.75
N LEU A 85 5.57 -7.19 3.80
CA LEU A 85 6.85 -6.49 3.91
C LEU A 85 7.82 -6.89 2.78
N ALA A 86 7.77 -8.14 2.32
CA ALA A 86 8.54 -8.56 1.15
C ALA A 86 8.08 -7.85 -0.13
N GLY A 87 6.76 -7.71 -0.34
CA GLY A 87 6.21 -6.92 -1.44
C GLY A 87 6.59 -5.43 -1.34
N VAL A 88 6.52 -4.84 -0.15
CA VAL A 88 6.95 -3.44 0.08
C VAL A 88 8.42 -3.23 -0.31
N ARG A 89 9.33 -4.14 0.07
CA ARG A 89 10.74 -4.06 -0.36
C ARG A 89 10.89 -4.15 -1.88
N THR A 90 10.06 -4.93 -2.55
CA THR A 90 10.05 -5.01 -4.02
C THR A 90 9.59 -3.68 -4.64
N ILE A 91 8.52 -3.09 -4.13
CA ILE A 91 8.00 -1.78 -4.54
C ILE A 91 9.10 -0.71 -4.42
N GLU A 92 9.79 -0.63 -3.28
CA GLU A 92 10.87 0.33 -3.05
C GLU A 92 12.03 0.17 -4.04
N ARG A 93 12.42 -1.09 -4.34
CA ARG A 93 13.44 -1.39 -5.34
C ARG A 93 13.01 -0.97 -6.75
N LEU A 94 11.76 -1.25 -7.13
CA LEU A 94 11.21 -0.88 -8.43
C LEU A 94 11.17 0.64 -8.60
N ALA A 95 10.70 1.36 -7.57
CA ALA A 95 10.65 2.82 -7.56
C ALA A 95 12.05 3.43 -7.71
N THR A 96 13.03 2.95 -6.95
CA THR A 96 14.43 3.39 -7.05
C THR A 96 14.98 3.19 -8.47
N ASN A 97 14.71 2.03 -9.08
CA ASN A 97 15.15 1.75 -10.45
C ASN A 97 14.49 2.67 -11.49
N GLN A 98 13.23 3.03 -11.29
CA GLN A 98 12.54 4.01 -12.14
C GLN A 98 13.19 5.38 -12.03
N GLU A 99 13.48 5.86 -10.82
CA GLU A 99 14.11 7.17 -10.60
C GLU A 99 15.48 7.27 -11.27
N ASN A 100 16.29 6.22 -11.14
CA ASN A 100 17.59 6.13 -11.82
C ASN A 100 17.47 6.18 -13.36
N ARG A 101 16.40 5.63 -13.93
CA ARG A 101 16.14 5.70 -15.38
C ARG A 101 15.72 7.09 -15.85
N VAL A 102 15.02 7.84 -15.00
CA VAL A 102 14.59 9.22 -15.32
C VAL A 102 15.76 10.20 -15.19
N GLY A 103 16.60 10.06 -14.15
CA GLY A 103 17.74 10.95 -13.91
C GLY A 103 18.95 10.72 -14.83
N ALA A 104 18.99 9.61 -15.58
CA ALA A 104 20.03 9.30 -16.56
C ALA A 104 19.74 9.86 -17.97
N ARG A 105 18.65 10.62 -18.14
CA ARG A 105 18.26 11.30 -19.39
C ARG A 105 18.46 12.80 -19.27
#